data_AF-A0A6P5XTH9-F1
#
_entry.id   AF-A0A6P5XTH9-F1
#
_cell.length_a   1.000
_cell.length_b   1.000
_cell.length_c   1.000
_cell.angle_alpha   90.00
_cell.angle_beta   90.00
_cell.angle_gamma   90.00
#
_symmetry.space_group_name_H-M   'P 1'
#
loop_
_entity.id
_entity.type
_entity.pdbx_description
1 polymer ?
#
loop_
_entity_poly.entity_id
_entity_poly.type
_entity_poly.pdbx_seq_one_letter_code
_entity_poly.pdbx_strand_id
1 'polypeptide(L)' 'MGIIKSSFSFIVGTVCGIYIAQNYNVPNIKKLTDTAFFMAKHVEEKYRKPKNRDDD' A
#
# COMPACT_ATOMS: atom_id res chain seq x y z
N MET A 1 12.14 27.50 17.24
CA MET A 1 12.33 26.36 16.30
C MET A 1 11.42 26.63 15.11
N GLY A 2 11.95 27.17 14.00
CA GLY A 2 11.13 27.75 12.93
C GLY A 2 10.39 26.71 12.08
N ILE A 3 9.32 27.15 11.42
CA ILE A 3 8.45 26.35 10.52
C ILE A 3 9.29 25.58 9.49
N ILE A 4 10.33 26.21 8.95
CA ILE A 4 11.25 25.61 7.97
C ILE A 4 11.99 24.39 8.54
N LYS A 5 12.46 24.47 9.80
CA LYS A 5 13.14 23.35 10.46
C LYS A 5 12.17 22.20 10.78
N SER A 6 10.90 22.52 11.05
CA SER A 6 9.86 21.52 11.32
C SER A 6 9.35 20.84 10.05
N SER A 7 9.32 21.54 8.91
CA SER A 7 8.80 21.02 7.64
C SER A 7 9.88 20.48 6.70
N PHE A 8 11.15 20.53 7.09
CA PHE A 8 12.27 20.10 6.26
C PHE A 8 12.09 18.66 5.72
N SER A 9 11.69 17.72 6.58
CA SER A 9 11.47 16.32 6.17
C SER A 9 10.35 16.18 5.13
N PHE A 10 9.33 17.03 5.19
CA PHE A 10 8.25 17.04 4.21
C PHE A 10 8.72 17.54 2.85
N ILE A 11 9.52 18.61 2.84
CA ILE A 11 10.08 19.18 1.61
C ILE A 11 11.06 18.18 0.97
N VAL A 12 11.99 17.64 1.74
CA VAL A 12 12.95 16.64 1.26
C VAL A 12 12.23 15.39 0.75
N GLY A 13 11.26 14.87 1.51
CA GLY A 13 10.47 13.72 1.09
C GLY A 13 9.73 13.96 -0.24
N THR A 14 9.17 15.17 -0.43
CA THR A 14 8.48 15.54 -1.66
C THR A 14 9.43 15.59 -2.85
N VAL A 15 10.60 16.24 -2.70
CA VAL A 15 11.61 16.35 -3.78
C VAL A 15 12.14 14.97 -4.15
N CYS A 16 12.46 14.13 -3.17
CA CYS A 16 12.87 12.74 -3.41
C CYS A 16 11.77 11.92 -4.11
N GLY A 17 10.51 12.09 -3.69
CA GLY A 17 9.37 11.41 -4.31
C GLY A 17 9.19 11.79 -5.79
N ILE A 18 9.32 13.07 -6.12
CA ILE A 18 9.26 13.55 -7.51
C ILE A 18 10.39 12.95 -8.34
N TYR A 19 11.62 12.94 -7.82
CA TYR A 19 12.76 12.35 -8.51
C TYR A 19 12.54 10.87 -8.83
N ILE A 20 12.03 10.10 -7.86
CA ILE A 20 11.72 8.68 -8.07
C ILE A 20 10.63 8.51 -9.12
N ALA A 21 9.56 9.30 -9.05
CA ALA A 21 8.44 9.22 -10.00
C ALA A 21 8.82 9.56 -11.45
N GLN A 22 9.83 10.43 -11.62
CA GLN A 22 10.31 10.83 -12.94
C GLN A 22 11.41 9.92 -13.48
N ASN A 23 12.30 9.41 -12.61
CA ASN A 23 13.49 8.68 -13.03
C ASN A 23 13.32 7.15 -13.02
N TYR A 24 12.24 6.65 -12.42
CA TYR A 24 11.91 5.22 -12.41
C TYR A 24 10.50 4.99 -12.94
N ASN A 25 10.30 3.82 -13.55
CA ASN A 25 8.97 3.37 -13.95
C ASN A 25 8.20 2.91 -12.71
N VAL A 26 7.51 3.85 -12.05
CA VAL A 26 6.75 3.56 -10.83
C VAL A 26 5.53 2.72 -11.22
N PRO A 27 5.38 1.51 -10.64
CA PRO A 27 4.26 0.65 -10.96
C PRO A 27 2.93 1.32 -10.59
N ASN A 28 1.90 1.06 -11.38
CA ASN A 28 0.58 1.62 -11.13
C ASN A 28 0.06 1.11 -9.77
N ILE A 29 0.00 2.02 -8.80
CA ILE A 29 -0.39 1.72 -7.41
C ILE A 29 -1.79 1.09 -7.36
N LYS A 30 -2.71 1.52 -8.23
CA LYS A 30 -4.05 0.94 -8.29
C LYS A 30 -3.99 -0.55 -8.63
N LYS A 31 -3.22 -0.93 -9.65
CA LYS A 31 -3.03 -2.34 -10.02
C LYS A 31 -2.35 -3.13 -8.91
N LEU A 32 -1.36 -2.51 -8.24
CA LEU A 32 -0.65 -3.13 -7.13
C LEU A 32 -1.62 -3.41 -5.97
N THR A 33 -2.45 -2.45 -5.60
CA THR A 33 -3.47 -2.58 -4.55
C THR A 33 -4.53 -3.60 -4.94
N ASP A 34 -5.05 -3.56 -6.16
CA ASP A 34 -6.04 -4.52 -6.67
C ASP A 34 -5.48 -5.97 -6.60
N THR A 35 -4.21 -6.15 -6.96
CA THR A 35 -3.51 -7.45 -6.90
C THR A 35 -3.29 -7.89 -5.46
N ALA A 36 -2.83 -6.98 -4.59
CA ALA A 36 -2.61 -7.26 -3.18
C ALA A 36 -3.93 -7.62 -2.47
N PHE A 37 -5.01 -6.91 -2.78
CA PHE A 37 -6.35 -7.20 -2.26
C PHE A 37 -6.86 -8.55 -2.74
N PHE A 38 -6.71 -8.86 -4.03
CA PHE A 38 -7.07 -10.16 -4.57
C PHE A 38 -6.28 -11.30 -3.91
N MET A 39 -4.97 -11.12 -3.74
CA MET A 39 -4.10 -12.10 -3.08
C MET A 39 -4.47 -12.26 -1.60
N ALA A 40 -4.77 -11.16 -0.90
CA ALA A 40 -5.23 -11.20 0.49
C ALA A 40 -6.54 -11.98 0.62
N LYS A 41 -7.50 -11.76 -0.29
CA LYS A 41 -8.75 -12.52 -0.33
C LYS A 41 -8.52 -14.00 -0.62
N HIS A 42 -7.62 -14.33 -1.55
CA HIS A 42 -7.29 -15.72 -1.86
C HIS A 42 -6.63 -16.43 -0.66
N VAL A 43 -5.75 -15.73 0.05
CA VAL A 43 -5.16 -16.22 1.31
C VAL A 43 -6.24 -16.38 2.37
N GLU A 44 -7.11 -15.39 2.55
CA GLU A 44 -8.25 -15.48 3.47
C GLU A 44 -9.11 -16.71 3.15
N GLU A 45 -9.56 -16.88 1.91
CA GLU A 45 -10.40 -18.01 1.48
C GLU A 45 -9.69 -19.36 1.69
N LYS A 46 -8.37 -19.43 1.44
CA LYS A 46 -7.58 -20.66 1.64
C LYS A 46 -7.46 -21.06 3.11
N TYR A 47 -7.30 -20.09 4.01
CA TYR A 47 -7.06 -20.35 5.43
C TYR A 47 -8.29 -20.13 6.31
N ARG A 48 -9.39 -19.64 5.73
CA ARG A 48 -10.67 -19.49 6.41
C ARG A 48 -11.15 -20.87 6.84
N LYS A 49 -11.39 -21.02 8.15
CA LYS A 49 -12.01 -22.23 8.69
C LYS A 49 -13.34 -22.48 7.96
N PRO A 50 -13.62 -23.72 7.51
CA PRO A 50 -14.94 -24.04 6.97
C PRO A 50 -15.98 -23.65 8.01
N LYS A 51 -17.04 -22.96 7.57
CA LYS A 51 -18.14 -22.63 8.47
C LYS A 51 -18.77 -23.95 8.88
N ASN A 52 -18.74 -24.28 10.17
CA ASN A 52 -19.52 -25.41 10.68
C ASN A 52 -20.96 -25.16 10.24
N ARG A 53 -21.49 -26.10 9.45
CA ARG A 53 -22.93 -26.28 9.36
C ARG A 53 -23.28 -26.87 10.73
N ASP A 54 -23.57 -26.03 11.71
CA ASP A 54 -24.47 -26.45 12.80
C ASP A 54 -25.82 -26.59 12.07
N ASP A 55 -26.12 -27.79 11.54
CA ASP A 55 -26.87 -28.88 12.17
C ASP A 55 -28.34 -28.46 12.32
N ASP A 56 -29.22 -29.24 11.68
CA ASP A 56 -30.68 -29.08 11.61
C ASP A 56 -31.34 -28.81 12.97
#